data_AF-A0A7W8XJC4-F1
#
_entry.id   AF-A0A7W8XJC4-F1
#
_cell.length_a   1.000
_cell.length_b   1.000
_cell.length_c   1.000
_cell.angle_alpha   90.00
_cell.angle_beta   90.00
_cell.angle_gamma   90.00
#
_symmetry.space_group_name_H-M   'P 1'
#
loop_
_entity.id
_entity.type
_entity.pdbx_description
1 polymer ?
#
loop_
_entity_poly.entity_id
_entity_poly.type
_entity_poly.pdbx_seq_one_letter_code
_entity_poly.pdbx_strand_id
1 'polypeptide(L)'
;MTLATSTVLLITLGAISVCTIVPTDAHQAKSGWTYPPACCKAHGLSGDCQSIPTQNIRRGPRGFSVLLHAGDHHLATKPHLFFIPYGDEIPSGDGRYHICLHPTENDVNCFFSPPDST
;
A
#
# COMPACT_ATOMS: atom_id res chain seq x y z
N MET A 1 -56.27 49.91 -17.11
CA MET A 1 -54.86 50.25 -16.85
C MET A 1 -54.64 49.91 -15.38
N THR A 2 -53.85 48.94 -14.93
CA THR A 2 -52.60 48.35 -15.42
C THR A 2 -52.48 46.92 -14.88
N LEU A 3 -52.03 45.99 -15.72
CA LEU A 3 -51.57 44.65 -15.31
C LEU A 3 -50.18 44.77 -14.67
N ALA A 4 -49.92 44.02 -13.60
CA ALA A 4 -48.56 43.70 -13.16
C ALA A 4 -48.46 42.19 -13.00
N THR A 5 -47.97 41.51 -14.03
CA THR A 5 -47.58 40.11 -14.00
C THR A 5 -46.21 40.01 -13.35
N SER A 6 -46.14 39.45 -12.14
CA SER A 6 -44.87 39.18 -11.48
C SER A 6 -44.49 37.71 -11.69
N THR A 7 -43.78 37.43 -12.77
CA THR A 7 -43.12 36.15 -13.00
C THR A 7 -41.90 36.06 -12.08
N VAL A 8 -41.98 35.28 -11.00
CA VAL A 8 -40.78 34.90 -10.24
C VAL A 8 -40.39 33.49 -10.66
N LEU A 9 -39.27 33.46 -11.38
CA LEU A 9 -38.60 32.30 -11.94
C LEU A 9 -38.19 31.31 -10.84
N LEU A 10 -38.67 30.07 -10.94
CA LEU A 10 -38.20 28.93 -10.14
C LEU A 10 -36.75 28.62 -10.51
N ILE A 11 -35.79 28.95 -9.63
CA ILE A 11 -34.40 28.54 -9.79
C ILE A 11 -34.22 27.23 -9.01
N THR A 12 -34.32 26.10 -9.69
CA THR A 12 -33.91 24.80 -9.15
C THR A 12 -32.38 24.76 -9.07
N LEU A 13 -31.81 24.89 -7.88
CA LEU A 13 -30.39 24.56 -7.67
C LEU A 13 -30.25 23.03 -7.64
N GLY A 14 -29.89 22.44 -8.78
CA GLY A 14 -29.33 21.10 -8.83
C GLY A 14 -27.95 21.14 -8.18
N ALA A 15 -27.83 20.65 -6.94
CA ALA A 15 -26.55 20.49 -6.28
C ALA A 15 -25.78 19.32 -6.93
N ILE A 16 -25.03 19.62 -7.99
CA ILE A 16 -24.01 18.72 -8.53
C ILE A 16 -22.70 19.13 -7.87
N SER A 17 -22.27 18.40 -6.85
CA SER A 17 -20.91 18.55 -6.32
C SER A 17 -20.29 17.19 -6.10
N VAL A 18 -19.75 16.67 -7.21
CA VAL A 18 -18.49 15.92 -7.37
C VAL A 18 -18.00 15.21 -6.11
N CYS A 19 -18.13 13.88 -6.08
CA CYS A 19 -17.25 13.04 -5.26
C CYS A 19 -15.82 13.25 -5.77
N THR A 20 -15.06 14.13 -5.14
CA THR A 20 -13.61 14.15 -5.30
C THR A 20 -13.11 12.84 -4.72
N ILE A 21 -12.83 11.87 -5.59
CA ILE A 21 -12.00 10.73 -5.22
C ILE A 21 -10.63 11.33 -4.96
N VAL A 22 -10.39 11.76 -3.72
CA VAL A 22 -9.05 12.09 -3.26
C VAL A 22 -8.28 10.78 -3.38
N PRO A 23 -7.24 10.70 -4.24
CA PRO A 23 -6.36 9.55 -4.20
C PRO A 23 -5.84 9.49 -2.77
N THR A 24 -6.22 8.46 -2.02
CA THR A 24 -5.44 8.07 -0.86
C THR A 24 -4.07 7.75 -1.45
N ASP A 25 -3.09 8.62 -1.20
CA ASP A 25 -1.77 8.54 -1.80
C ASP A 25 -1.25 7.11 -1.61
N ALA A 26 -1.34 6.33 -2.68
CA ALA A 26 -1.01 4.93 -2.61
C ALA A 26 0.50 4.92 -2.47
N HIS A 27 0.97 4.59 -1.27
CA HIS A 27 2.38 4.73 -0.95
C HIS A 27 3.23 4.01 -2.00
N GLN A 28 4.27 4.70 -2.42
CA GLN A 28 5.20 4.19 -3.40
C GLN A 28 6.45 3.69 -2.71
N ALA A 29 6.98 2.57 -3.21
CA ALA A 29 8.36 2.22 -2.98
C ALA A 29 9.28 3.35 -3.45
N LYS A 30 10.54 3.37 -2.99
CA LYS A 30 11.55 4.34 -3.44
C LYS A 30 11.79 4.31 -4.96
N SER A 31 11.45 3.20 -5.61
CA SER A 31 11.46 3.02 -7.06
C SER A 31 10.33 3.74 -7.81
N GLY A 32 9.32 4.26 -7.10
CA GLY A 32 8.08 4.80 -7.68
C GLY A 32 6.99 3.75 -7.89
N TRP A 33 7.24 2.46 -7.61
CA TRP A 33 6.22 1.43 -7.70
C TRP A 33 5.17 1.60 -6.60
N THR A 34 3.91 1.64 -6.99
CA THR A 34 2.78 1.84 -6.08
C THR A 34 2.34 0.51 -5.46
N TYR A 35 2.32 0.43 -4.12
CA TYR A 35 1.85 -0.77 -3.44
C TYR A 35 0.33 -0.96 -3.58
N PRO A 36 -0.17 -2.20 -3.66
CA PRO A 36 -1.60 -2.48 -3.63
C PRO A 36 -2.27 -1.94 -2.36
N PRO A 37 -3.44 -1.25 -2.46
CA PRO A 37 -4.15 -0.71 -1.29
C PRO A 37 -4.60 -1.77 -0.26
N ALA A 38 -4.71 -3.04 -0.67
CA ALA A 38 -5.00 -4.14 0.24
C ALA A 38 -3.83 -4.39 1.22
N CYS A 39 -2.59 -4.16 0.75
CA CYS A 39 -1.36 -4.47 1.46
C CYS A 39 -0.81 -3.29 2.27
N CYS A 40 -0.90 -2.09 1.73
CA CYS A 40 -0.34 -0.91 2.38
C CYS A 40 -1.41 -0.15 3.16
N LYS A 41 -1.36 -0.22 4.48
CA LYS A 41 -2.21 0.53 5.40
C LYS A 41 -1.48 1.80 5.82
N ALA A 42 -1.54 2.78 4.93
CA ALA A 42 -0.99 4.13 5.10
C ALA A 42 -1.44 4.82 6.40
N HIS A 43 -0.51 5.09 7.31
CA HIS A 43 -0.68 6.07 8.39
C HIS A 43 0.62 6.89 8.58
N GLY A 44 0.92 7.79 7.63
CA GLY A 44 2.04 8.74 7.77
C GLY A 44 2.99 8.79 6.57
N LEU A 45 4.19 9.32 6.79
CA LEU A 45 5.16 9.63 5.71
C LEU A 45 5.83 8.39 5.09
N SER A 46 5.91 7.26 5.81
CA SER A 46 6.68 6.07 5.39
C SER A 46 5.85 4.82 5.12
N GLY A 47 4.52 4.87 5.31
CA GLY A 47 3.63 3.69 5.17
C GLY A 47 3.99 2.54 6.09
N ASP A 48 3.37 1.38 5.91
CA ASP A 48 3.69 0.12 6.59
C ASP A 48 4.51 -0.85 5.71
N CYS A 49 4.79 -0.47 4.45
CA CYS A 49 5.48 -1.27 3.44
C CYS A 49 6.84 -0.68 3.05
N GLN A 50 7.87 -1.53 2.95
CA GLN A 50 9.20 -1.10 2.53
C GLN A 50 9.98 -2.22 1.82
N SER A 51 10.88 -1.83 0.92
CA SER A 51 11.86 -2.75 0.36
C SER A 51 12.83 -3.25 1.44
N ILE A 52 13.16 -4.53 1.42
CA ILE A 52 14.08 -5.16 2.37
C ILE A 52 15.31 -5.76 1.67
N PRO A 53 16.42 -6.00 2.38
CA PRO A 53 17.65 -6.49 1.77
C PRO A 53 17.54 -7.95 1.29
N THR A 54 17.87 -8.19 0.01
CA THR A 54 17.82 -9.53 -0.61
C THR A 54 18.67 -10.55 0.14
N GLN A 55 19.83 -10.15 0.68
CA GLN A 55 20.73 -11.06 1.39
C GLN A 55 20.10 -11.67 2.66
N ASN A 56 19.02 -11.09 3.18
CA ASN A 56 18.34 -11.60 4.35
C ASN A 56 17.17 -12.53 4.02
N ILE A 57 17.01 -12.88 2.73
CA ILE A 57 15.93 -13.72 2.23
C ILE A 57 16.52 -15.02 1.72
N ARG A 58 16.01 -16.13 2.24
CA ARG A 58 16.39 -17.47 1.82
C ARG A 58 15.19 -18.19 1.26
N ARG A 59 15.26 -18.59 -0.01
CA ARG A 59 14.30 -19.51 -0.62
C ARG A 59 14.59 -20.93 -0.12
N GLY A 60 13.57 -21.60 0.41
CA GLY A 60 13.63 -22.97 0.88
C GLY A 60 12.56 -23.83 0.21
N PRO A 61 12.49 -25.15 0.51
CA PRO A 61 11.60 -26.06 -0.21
C PRO A 61 10.09 -25.76 -0.10
N ARG A 62 9.67 -24.95 0.88
CA ARG A 62 8.27 -24.65 1.18
C ARG A 62 7.91 -23.17 1.09
N GLY A 63 8.87 -22.30 0.84
CA GLY A 63 8.67 -20.85 0.92
C GLY A 63 9.94 -20.07 1.24
N PHE A 64 9.76 -18.84 1.69
CA PHE A 64 10.82 -17.90 2.03
C PHE A 64 11.03 -17.86 3.54
N SER A 65 12.29 -17.92 3.97
CA SER A 65 12.70 -17.44 5.30
C SER A 65 13.19 -16.01 5.16
N VAL A 66 12.53 -15.07 5.84
CA VAL A 66 12.85 -13.65 5.82
C VAL A 66 13.40 -13.28 7.19
N LEU A 67 14.71 -13.05 7.25
CA LEU A 67 15.35 -12.45 8.40
C LEU A 67 15.24 -10.93 8.25
N LEU A 68 14.72 -10.25 9.26
CA LEU A 68 14.59 -8.81 9.25
C LEU A 68 15.31 -8.27 10.48
N HIS A 69 16.45 -7.60 10.30
CA HIS A 69 17.15 -6.95 11.40
C HIS A 69 16.46 -5.64 11.77
N ALA A 70 16.80 -5.12 12.95
CA ALA A 70 16.39 -3.77 13.32
C ALA A 70 16.86 -2.76 12.26
N GLY A 71 15.92 -1.97 11.72
CA GLY A 71 16.18 -0.96 10.71
C GLY A 71 16.15 -1.43 9.24
N ASP A 72 16.11 -2.74 8.95
CA ASP A 72 15.93 -3.24 7.57
C ASP A 72 14.57 -2.83 7.00
N HIS A 73 13.58 -2.70 7.88
CA HIS A 73 12.29 -2.05 7.67
C HIS A 73 12.14 -0.96 8.75
N HIS A 74 11.61 0.22 8.43
CA HIS A 74 11.55 1.33 9.40
C HIS A 74 10.73 1.02 10.66
N LEU A 75 9.75 0.10 10.56
CA LEU A 75 8.98 -0.41 11.71
C LEU A 75 9.68 -1.53 12.49
N ALA A 76 10.71 -2.18 11.95
CA ALA A 76 11.40 -3.27 12.64
C ALA A 76 12.40 -2.70 13.65
N THR A 77 12.08 -2.78 14.94
CA THR A 77 12.91 -2.27 16.03
C THR A 77 13.83 -3.34 16.63
N LYS A 78 13.58 -4.62 16.32
CA LYS A 78 14.36 -5.78 16.75
C LYS A 78 14.46 -6.82 15.62
N PRO A 79 15.29 -7.86 15.76
CA PRO A 79 15.34 -8.95 14.78
C PRO A 79 14.04 -9.78 14.74
N HIS A 80 13.55 -10.08 13.54
CA HIS A 80 12.43 -10.98 13.28
C HIS A 80 12.84 -12.07 12.29
N LEU A 81 12.26 -13.26 12.45
CA LEU A 81 12.34 -14.33 11.46
C LEU A 81 10.93 -14.72 11.04
N PHE A 82 10.56 -14.37 9.81
CA PHE A 82 9.28 -14.73 9.22
C PHE A 82 9.44 -15.90 8.26
N PHE A 83 8.41 -16.73 8.17
CA PHE A 83 8.28 -17.74 7.14
C PHE A 83 7.07 -17.41 6.27
N ILE A 84 7.29 -17.26 4.97
CA ILE A 84 6.25 -16.99 3.97
C ILE A 84 6.13 -18.22 3.07
N PRO A 85 5.05 -19.01 3.16
CA PRO A 85 4.80 -20.13 2.26
C PRO A 85 4.79 -19.70 0.78
N TYR A 86 5.17 -20.61 -0.12
CA TYR A 86 4.95 -20.37 -1.55
C TYR A 86 3.46 -20.25 -1.86
N GLY A 87 3.11 -19.24 -2.67
CA GLY A 87 1.74 -18.88 -3.02
C GLY A 87 1.16 -17.75 -2.16
N ASP A 88 1.81 -17.40 -1.05
CA ASP A 88 1.44 -16.25 -0.22
C ASP A 88 2.20 -14.97 -0.63
N GLU A 89 3.29 -15.10 -1.38
CA GLU A 89 4.00 -13.97 -1.97
C GLU A 89 3.22 -13.33 -3.11
N ILE A 90 3.40 -12.01 -3.26
CA ILE A 90 2.86 -11.23 -4.37
C ILE A 90 4.03 -10.79 -5.26
N PRO A 91 3.93 -10.86 -6.60
CA PRO A 91 4.98 -10.33 -7.47
C PRO A 91 5.20 -8.83 -7.24
N SER A 92 6.44 -8.41 -7.00
CA SER A 92 6.80 -7.00 -6.90
C SER A 92 6.87 -6.33 -8.27
N GLY A 93 6.45 -5.07 -8.35
CA GLY A 93 6.46 -4.30 -9.59
C GLY A 93 7.81 -3.67 -9.93
N ASP A 94 8.77 -3.69 -9.00
CA ASP A 94 10.09 -3.06 -9.16
C ASP A 94 11.26 -4.06 -9.06
N GLY A 95 10.97 -5.37 -9.04
CA GLY A 95 11.99 -6.42 -9.00
C GLY A 95 12.76 -6.49 -7.68
N ARG A 96 12.26 -5.89 -6.60
CA ARG A 96 12.85 -5.95 -5.26
C ARG A 96 11.95 -6.73 -4.32
N TYR A 97 12.52 -7.23 -3.22
CA TYR A 97 11.72 -7.77 -2.13
C TYR A 97 11.18 -6.64 -1.27
N HIS A 98 9.92 -6.75 -0.86
CA HIS A 98 9.27 -5.81 0.06
C HIS A 98 8.49 -6.57 1.11
N ILE A 99 8.33 -5.97 2.28
CA ILE A 99 7.47 -6.49 3.34
C ILE A 99 6.62 -5.36 3.88
N CYS A 100 5.37 -5.68 4.22
CA CYS A 100 4.46 -4.78 4.93
C CYS A 100 4.21 -5.31 6.33
N LEU A 101 4.44 -4.50 7.36
CA LEU A 101 4.27 -4.87 8.77
C LEU A 101 3.06 -4.15 9.36
N HIS A 102 2.01 -4.91 9.67
CA HIS A 102 0.77 -4.36 10.24
C HIS A 102 -0.01 -5.44 11.00
N PRO A 103 -0.59 -5.15 12.18
CA PRO A 103 -0.59 -3.84 12.87
C PRO A 103 0.69 -3.55 13.67
N THR A 104 1.55 -4.54 13.90
CA THR A 104 2.82 -4.38 14.61
C THR A 104 4.00 -4.89 13.81
N GLU A 105 5.21 -4.63 14.28
CA GLU A 105 6.45 -5.17 13.68
C GLU A 105 6.52 -6.71 13.67
N ASN A 106 5.64 -7.42 14.39
CA ASN A 106 5.60 -8.88 14.44
C ASN A 106 4.60 -9.49 13.45
N ASP A 107 3.85 -8.68 12.71
CA ASP A 107 2.72 -9.11 11.89
C ASP A 107 2.99 -8.77 10.43
N VAL A 108 3.19 -9.78 9.59
CA VAL A 108 3.34 -9.60 8.13
C VAL A 108 1.96 -9.50 7.51
N ASN A 109 1.65 -8.34 6.92
CA ASN A 109 0.41 -8.16 6.18
C ASN A 109 0.55 -8.62 4.72
N CYS A 110 1.66 -8.25 4.07
CA CYS A 110 2.00 -8.71 2.72
C CYS A 110 3.51 -8.87 2.57
N PHE A 111 3.92 -9.82 1.72
CA PHE A 111 5.29 -10.01 1.28
C PHE A 111 5.34 -10.00 -0.25
N PHE A 112 6.27 -9.21 -0.80
CA PHE A 112 6.47 -9.13 -2.24
C PHE A 112 7.80 -9.71 -2.65
N SER A 113 7.78 -10.60 -3.62
CA SER A 113 8.98 -11.19 -4.22
C SER A 113 9.20 -10.62 -5.63
N PRO A 114 10.45 -10.37 -6.05
CA PRO A 114 10.77 -10.18 -7.46
C PRO A 114 10.16 -11.34 -8.27
N PRO A 115 9.60 -11.06 -9.46
CA PRO A 115 9.20 -12.11 -10.37
C PRO A 115 10.41 -13.00 -10.67
N ASP A 116 10.18 -14.30 -10.77
CA ASP A 116 11.24 -15.21 -11.20
C ASP A 116 11.71 -14.81 -12.59
N SER A 117 13.02 -14.73 -12.77
CA SER A 117 13.62 -14.56 -14.09
C SER A 117 13.25 -15.77 -14.93
N THR A 118 12.25 -15.63 -15.79
CA THR A 118 11.89 -16.62 -16.82
C THR A 118 13.09 -16.93 -17.71
#